data_AF-A0A8E7YY30-F1
#
_entry.id   AF-A0A8E7YY30-F1
#
_cell.length_a   1.000
_cell.length_b   1.000
_cell.length_c   1.000
_cell.angle_alpha   90.00
_cell.angle_beta   90.00
_cell.angle_gamma   90.00
#
_symmetry.space_group_name_H-M   'P 1'
#
loop_
_entity.id
_entity.type
_entity.pdbx_description
1 polymer ?
#
loop_
_entity_poly.entity_id
_entity_poly.type
_entity_poly.pdbx_seq_one_letter_code
_entity_poly.pdbx_strand_id
1 'polypeptide(L)' 'ITSINFLEENGAYDGVDYVSYDVLGDVVCGGFAMPIRENKAQEIYIVMSGEMMAMYAANNISKGILKYANSGGVRLGGLI' A
#
# COMPACT_ATOMS: atom_id res chain seq x y z
N ILE A 1 -7.01 14.19 -9.30
CA ILE A 1 -5.54 14.17 -9.36
C ILE A 1 -5.09 13.96 -7.93
N THR A 2 -4.75 12.73 -7.57
CA THR A 2 -4.31 12.35 -6.23
C THR A 2 -2.99 13.04 -5.92
N SER A 3 -2.77 13.43 -4.66
CA SER A 3 -1.58 14.18 -4.22
C SER A 3 -0.26 13.50 -4.61
N ILE A 4 -0.27 12.18 -4.79
CA ILE A 4 0.87 11.37 -5.25
C ILE A 4 1.35 11.82 -6.64
N ASN A 5 0.43 12.01 -7.59
CA ASN A 5 0.79 12.39 -8.97
C ASN A 5 1.34 13.82 -9.02
N PHE A 6 0.80 14.72 -8.20
CA PHE A 6 1.31 16.09 -8.09
C PHE A 6 2.73 16.13 -7.54
N LEU A 7 3.04 15.31 -6.52
CA LEU A 7 4.39 15.23 -5.96
C LEU A 7 5.40 14.66 -6.97
N GLU A 8 4.98 13.66 -7.74
CA GLU A 8 5.80 13.06 -8.81
C GLU A 8 6.11 14.07 -9.92
N GLU A 9 5.11 14.83 -10.38
CA GLU A 9 5.29 15.88 -11.39
C GLU A 9 6.23 17.01 -10.94
N ASN A 10 6.36 17.24 -9.64
CA ASN A 10 7.28 18.23 -9.06
C ASN A 10 8.67 17.63 -8.71
N GLY A 11 8.96 16.39 -9.11
CA GLY A 11 10.27 15.75 -8.87
C GLY A 11 10.53 15.40 -7.41
N ALA A 12 9.49 15.23 -6.58
CA ALA A 12 9.65 14.96 -5.14
C ALA A 12 10.35 13.62 -4.83
N TYR A 13 10.49 12.74 -5.82
CA TYR A 13 11.14 11.43 -5.70
C TYR A 13 12.54 11.39 -6.34
N ASP A 14 13.06 12.52 -6.84
CA ASP A 14 14.38 12.54 -7.46
C ASP A 14 15.49 12.45 -6.40
N GLY A 15 16.32 11.42 -6.49
CA GLY A 15 17.46 11.20 -5.58
C GLY A 15 17.09 10.62 -4.21
N VAL A 16 15.88 10.09 -4.04
CA VAL A 16 15.50 9.34 -2.83
C VAL A 16 15.63 7.84 -3.06
N ASP A 17 16.21 7.14 -2.09
CA ASP A 17 16.36 5.68 -2.16
C ASP A 17 15.04 4.95 -1.83
N TYR A 18 14.20 5.55 -0.98
CA TYR A 18 12.96 4.96 -0.50
C TYR A 18 11.85 6.01 -0.37
N VAL A 19 10.63 5.63 -0.74
CA VAL A 19 9.40 6.40 -0.53
C VAL A 19 8.43 5.55 0.27
N SER A 20 7.95 6.08 1.40
CA SER A 20 6.96 5.42 2.24
C SER A 20 5.60 6.08 2.06
N TYR A 21 4.56 5.26 1.88
CA TYR A 21 3.18 5.70 1.81
C TYR A 21 2.45 5.23 3.07
N ASP A 22 2.01 6.18 3.89
CA ASP A 22 1.13 5.90 5.02
C ASP A 22 -0.33 5.91 4.52
N VAL A 23 -1.01 4.76 4.63
CA VAL A 23 -2.34 4.53 4.07
C VAL A 23 -3.26 3.97 5.14
N LEU A 24 -4.46 4.53 5.23
CA LEU A 24 -5.47 4.13 6.22
C LEU A 24 -5.97 2.70 5.96
N GLY A 25 -5.83 1.82 6.95
CA GLY A 25 -6.08 0.37 6.83
C GLY A 25 -7.51 -0.09 7.07
N ASP A 26 -8.39 0.76 7.61
CA ASP A 26 -9.76 0.38 8.00
C ASP A 26 -10.68 0.09 6.81
N VAL A 27 -10.37 0.68 5.64
CA VAL A 27 -11.15 0.54 4.42
C VAL A 27 -10.26 0.29 3.21
N VAL A 28 -10.31 -0.94 2.69
CA VAL A 28 -9.64 -1.33 1.46
C VAL A 28 -10.57 -1.06 0.27
N CYS A 29 -10.91 0.21 0.03
CA CYS A 29 -11.73 0.64 -1.11
C CYS A 29 -10.91 1.47 -2.12
N GLY A 30 -11.47 1.68 -3.31
CA GLY A 30 -10.72 1.98 -4.56
C GLY A 30 -9.68 3.12 -4.53
N GLY A 31 -9.79 4.10 -3.63
CA GLY A 31 -8.77 5.16 -3.47
C GLY A 31 -7.55 4.73 -2.64
N PHE A 32 -7.74 3.90 -1.62
CA PHE A 32 -6.68 3.42 -0.73
C PHE A 32 -5.82 2.32 -1.38
N ALA A 33 -6.40 1.62 -2.36
CA ALA A 33 -5.68 0.65 -3.19
C ALA A 33 -4.92 1.31 -4.35
N MET A 34 -4.97 2.64 -4.53
CA MET A 34 -4.29 3.32 -5.65
C MET A 34 -2.77 3.05 -5.68
N PRO A 35 -2.02 3.15 -4.55
CA PRO A 35 -0.57 2.88 -4.59
C PRO A 35 -0.25 1.44 -5.03
N ILE A 36 -1.12 0.50 -4.68
CA ILE A 36 -1.03 -0.93 -5.03
C ILE A 36 -1.43 -1.15 -6.48
N ARG A 37 -2.49 -0.48 -6.95
CA ARG A 37 -3.08 -0.66 -8.27
C ARG A 37 -2.24 -0.03 -9.38
N GLU A 38 -1.63 1.11 -9.11
CA GLU A 38 -0.78 1.85 -10.06
C GLU A 38 0.71 1.51 -9.91
N ASN A 39 1.05 0.46 -9.14
CA ASN A 39 2.43 0.02 -8.88
C ASN A 39 3.36 1.11 -8.35
N LYS A 40 2.82 2.08 -7.61
CA LYS A 40 3.61 3.12 -6.93
C LYS A 40 4.31 2.56 -5.69
N ALA A 41 3.74 1.53 -5.06
CA ALA A 41 4.35 0.80 -3.95
C ALA A 41 4.65 -0.64 -4.37
N GLN A 42 5.91 -1.08 -4.20
CA GLN A 42 6.36 -2.43 -4.54
C GLN A 42 6.28 -3.39 -3.34
N GLU A 43 6.53 -2.88 -2.14
CA GLU A 43 6.47 -3.63 -0.90
C GLU A 43 5.44 -3.03 0.05
N ILE A 44 4.62 -3.89 0.66
CA ILE A 44 3.62 -3.49 1.63
C ILE A 44 3.92 -4.16 2.96
N TYR A 45 3.96 -3.36 4.02
CA TYR A 45 4.08 -3.82 5.39
C TYR A 45 2.79 -3.45 6.14
N ILE A 46 2.18 -4.42 6.83
CA ILE A 46 0.96 -4.20 7.60
C ILE A 46 1.33 -4.14 9.07
N VAL A 47 1.16 -2.97 9.69
CA VAL A 47 1.34 -2.80 11.13
C VAL A 47 0.05 -3.19 11.83
N MET A 48 0.14 -4.09 12.81
CA MET A 48 -1.03 -4.62 13.51
C MET A 48 -0.74 -5.05 14.95
N SER A 49 -1.78 -5.09 15.78
CA SER A 49 -1.70 -5.70 17.11
C SER A 49 -2.10 -7.18 17.08
N GLY A 50 -1.89 -7.89 18.19
CA GLY A 50 -2.37 -9.27 18.38
C GLY A 50 -3.88 -9.38 18.61
N GLU A 51 -4.64 -8.29 18.49
CA GLU A 51 -6.09 -8.31 18.66
C GLU A 51 -6.79 -8.93 17.44
N MET A 52 -7.91 -9.61 17.68
CA MET A 52 -8.64 -10.31 16.62
C MET A 52 -9.10 -9.37 15.49
N MET A 53 -9.48 -8.14 15.82
CA MET A 53 -9.89 -7.14 14.81
C MET A 53 -8.72 -6.67 13.95
N ALA A 54 -7.53 -6.49 14.54
CA ALA A 54 -6.33 -6.14 13.80
C ALA A 54 -5.90 -7.28 12.86
N MET A 55 -5.95 -8.53 13.33
CA MET A 55 -5.71 -9.72 12.49
C MET A 55 -6.73 -9.82 11.34
N TYR A 56 -8.00 -9.53 11.62
CA TYR A 56 -9.06 -9.55 10.60
C TYR A 56 -8.84 -8.48 9.53
N ALA A 57 -8.49 -7.25 9.92
CA ALA A 57 -8.16 -6.17 9.00
C ALA A 57 -6.94 -6.54 8.14
N ALA A 58 -5.86 -7.02 8.76
CA ALA A 58 -4.65 -7.46 8.05
C ALA A 58 -4.92 -8.55 7.02
N ASN A 59 -5.79 -9.51 7.34
CA ASN A 59 -6.22 -10.56 6.40
C ASN A 59 -6.98 -9.99 5.20
N ASN A 60 -7.87 -9.01 5.42
CA ASN A 60 -8.62 -8.38 4.32
C ASN A 60 -7.71 -7.53 3.42
N ILE A 61 -6.75 -6.79 4.01
CA ILE A 61 -5.73 -6.06 3.27
C ILE A 61 -4.89 -7.04 2.44
N SER A 62 -4.43 -8.14 3.04
CA SER A 62 -3.63 -9.16 2.35
C SER A 62 -4.36 -9.78 1.15
N LYS A 63 -5.67 -10.03 1.26
CA LYS A 63 -6.50 -10.47 0.13
C LYS A 63 -6.58 -9.40 -0.97
N GLY A 64 -6.68 -8.12 -0.59
CA GLY A 64 -6.62 -7.01 -1.52
C GLY A 64 -5.30 -6.97 -2.29
N ILE A 65 -4.18 -7.13 -1.58
CA ILE A 65 -2.84 -7.18 -2.19
C ILE A 65 -2.71 -8.35 -3.16
N LEU A 66 -3.16 -9.55 -2.77
CA LEU A 66 -3.09 -10.75 -3.61
C LEU A 66 -3.78 -10.56 -4.96
N LYS A 67 -4.88 -9.80 -5.01
CA LYS A 67 -5.59 -9.46 -6.25
C LYS A 67 -4.72 -8.70 -7.25
N TYR A 68 -3.80 -7.86 -6.76
CA TYR A 68 -2.94 -7.02 -7.58
C TYR A 68 -1.50 -7.55 -7.71
N ALA A 69 -1.11 -8.49 -6.85
CA ALA A 69 0.23 -9.08 -6.85
C ALA A 69 0.62 -9.67 -8.23
N ASN A 70 -0.32 -10.36 -8.88
CA ASN A 70 -0.08 -11.01 -10.17
C ASN A 70 -0.01 -10.04 -11.36
N SER A 71 -0.60 -8.84 -11.24
CA SER A 71 -0.65 -7.86 -12.33
C SER A 71 0.34 -6.72 -12.15
N GLY A 72 0.79 -6.49 -10.91
CA GLY A 72 1.52 -5.28 -10.52
C GLY A 72 2.93 -5.48 -10.00
N GLY A 73 3.35 -6.72 -9.70
CA GLY A 73 4.64 -6.97 -9.05
C GLY A 73 4.70 -6.50 -7.59
N VAL A 74 3.56 -6.09 -7.03
CA VAL A 74 3.43 -5.69 -5.62
C VAL A 74 3.44 -6.93 -4.73
N ARG A 75 4.20 -6.90 -3.64
CA ARG A 75 4.27 -8.00 -2.66
C ARG A 75 3.95 -7.54 -1.25
N LEU A 76 3.40 -8.46 -0.45
CA LEU A 76 3.36 -8.31 1.00
C LEU A 76 4.76 -8.62 1.55
N GLY A 77 5.43 -7.61 2.09
CA GLY A 77 6.78 -7.69 2.65
C GLY A 77 6.81 -8.22 4.08
N GLY A 78 5.77 -7.95 4.88
CA GLY A 78 5.66 -8.47 6.24
C GLY A 78 4.46 -7.96 7.01
N LEU A 79 4.21 -8.61 8.15
CA LEU A 79 3.32 -8.14 9.20
C LEU A 79 4.21 -7.68 10.35
N ILE A 80 4.00 -6.45 10.83
CA ILE A 80 4.79 -5.81 11.89
C ILE A 80 3.92 -5.63 13.13
#